data_AF-A0A1C6Q4G5-F1
#
_entry.id   AF-A0A1C6Q4G5-F1
#
_cell.length_a   1.000
_cell.length_b   1.000
_cell.length_c   1.000
_cell.angle_alpha   90.00
_cell.angle_beta   90.00
_cell.angle_gamma   90.00
#
_symmetry.space_group_name_H-M   'P 1'
#
loop_
_entity.id
_entity.type
_entity.pdbx_description
1 polymer ?
#
loop_
_entity_poly.entity_id
_entity_poly.type
_entity_poly.pdbx_seq_one_letter_code
_entity_poly.pdbx_strand_id
1 'polypeptide(L)'
;MEFARHRVLSLTSRAIAPLLLALFASGALAQDAREFPGAAMRFLNVELPQMENAIKERDRDYFEDAMGRMLDFSDQWGFKVRDNPQLARYPMCTEAVSDFLVVGMCRIMTTADSCVPGMQQRFNTNLQKCRELAQ
;
A
#
# COMPACT_ATOMS: atom_id res chain seq x y z
N MET A 1 -25.19 50.59 -33.71
CA MET A 1 -23.98 50.59 -34.55
C MET A 1 -23.31 51.93 -34.36
N GLU A 2 -22.25 51.98 -33.55
CA GLU A 2 -21.39 53.16 -33.40
C GLU A 2 -19.93 52.72 -33.52
N PHE A 3 -19.16 53.54 -34.22
CA PHE A 3 -17.88 53.20 -34.82
C PHE A 3 -16.72 53.21 -33.82
N ALA A 4 -15.98 52.11 -33.82
CA ALA A 4 -14.67 51.96 -33.20
C ALA A 4 -13.66 52.99 -33.71
N ARG A 5 -12.89 53.57 -32.78
CA ARG A 5 -11.62 54.26 -33.08
C ARG A 5 -10.68 54.12 -31.89
N HIS A 6 -9.86 53.07 -31.89
CA HIS A 6 -8.70 52.99 -31.01
C HIS A 6 -7.42 53.02 -31.84
N ARG A 7 -6.68 54.12 -31.68
CA ARG A 7 -5.34 54.33 -32.24
C ARG A 7 -4.37 53.35 -31.57
N VAL A 8 -3.61 52.68 -32.41
CA VAL A 8 -2.40 51.92 -32.09
C VAL A 8 -1.23 52.89 -31.86
N LEU A 9 -0.41 52.63 -30.84
CA LEU A 9 1.06 52.83 -30.72
C LEU A 9 1.40 52.66 -29.21
N SER A 10 1.88 51.51 -28.76
CA SER A 10 3.26 50.97 -28.87
C SER A 10 4.17 51.32 -27.68
N LEU A 11 4.48 50.25 -26.95
CA LEU A 11 5.77 49.84 -26.37
C LEU A 11 6.29 50.36 -25.00
N THR A 12 6.95 49.39 -24.35
CA THR A 12 7.87 49.41 -23.20
C THR A 12 7.17 49.39 -21.82
N SER A 13 7.56 48.59 -20.82
CA SER A 13 8.66 47.63 -20.65
C SER A 13 8.43 46.76 -19.39
N ARG A 14 8.84 45.49 -19.48
CA ARG A 14 9.43 44.60 -18.43
C ARG A 14 8.96 44.69 -16.96
N ALA A 15 8.44 43.56 -16.44
CA ALA A 15 9.02 42.79 -15.32
C ALA A 15 8.11 41.58 -14.99
N ILE A 16 8.56 40.34 -15.25
CA ILE A 16 9.00 39.33 -14.26
C ILE A 16 7.84 38.76 -13.40
N ALA A 17 7.53 37.49 -13.65
CA ALA A 17 6.58 36.64 -12.93
C ALA A 17 6.99 36.41 -11.45
N PRO A 18 6.10 35.84 -10.61
CA PRO A 18 6.10 34.38 -10.58
C PRO A 18 4.72 33.74 -10.54
N LEU A 19 4.63 32.68 -11.33
CA LEU A 19 3.67 31.60 -11.26
C LEU A 19 3.80 30.93 -9.88
N LEU A 20 2.81 31.13 -9.00
CA LEU A 20 2.69 30.38 -7.75
C LEU A 20 2.23 28.95 -8.06
N LEU A 21 3.15 28.13 -8.55
CA LEU A 21 3.04 26.67 -8.46
C LEU A 21 3.22 26.31 -6.98
N ALA A 22 2.13 26.26 -6.24
CA ALA A 22 2.11 25.59 -4.96
C ALA A 22 2.51 24.13 -5.21
N LEU A 23 3.74 23.78 -4.83
CA LEU A 23 4.16 22.41 -4.71
C LEU A 23 3.25 21.73 -3.67
N PHE A 24 2.21 21.04 -4.12
CA PHE A 24 1.76 19.84 -3.42
C PHE A 24 2.81 18.75 -3.71
N ALA A 25 4.02 18.96 -3.19
CA ALA A 25 4.90 17.84 -2.92
C ALA A 25 4.22 17.10 -1.78
N SER A 26 3.40 16.10 -2.13
CA SER A 26 3.13 14.97 -1.24
C SER A 26 4.48 14.31 -0.99
N GLY A 27 5.32 14.94 -0.16
CA GLY A 27 6.46 14.31 0.43
C GLY A 27 5.86 13.17 1.23
N ALA A 28 5.94 11.96 0.67
CA ALA A 28 5.93 10.77 1.48
C ALA A 28 7.01 11.01 2.53
N LEU A 29 6.61 11.45 3.73
CA LEU A 29 7.49 11.50 4.88
C LEU A 29 8.13 10.13 4.92
N ALA A 30 9.45 10.06 4.81
CA ALA A 30 10.17 8.81 4.87
C ALA A 30 9.80 8.16 6.21
N GLN A 31 8.90 7.17 6.16
CA GLN A 31 8.43 6.46 7.34
C GLN A 31 9.63 5.76 7.97
N ASP A 32 9.76 5.85 9.29
CA ASP A 32 10.85 5.16 9.97
C ASP A 32 10.61 3.66 9.84
N ALA A 33 11.58 2.93 9.29
CA ALA A 33 11.48 1.49 9.13
C ALA A 33 11.20 0.77 10.45
N ARG A 34 11.60 1.34 11.60
CA ARG A 34 11.30 0.80 12.94
C ARG A 34 9.81 0.76 13.26
N GLU A 35 9.00 1.58 12.60
CA GLU A 35 7.55 1.59 12.76
C GLU A 35 6.84 0.48 11.98
N PHE A 36 7.55 -0.17 11.04
CA PHE A 36 6.96 -1.14 10.13
C PHE A 36 6.30 -2.34 10.84
N PRO A 37 6.90 -3.00 11.85
CA PRO A 37 6.23 -4.10 12.54
C PRO A 37 4.88 -3.69 13.14
N GLY A 38 4.83 -2.51 13.77
CA GLY A 38 3.59 -1.95 14.30
C GLY A 38 2.56 -1.66 13.21
N ALA A 39 2.97 -1.12 12.07
CA ALA A 39 2.09 -0.86 10.93
C ALA A 39 1.55 -2.15 10.29
N ALA A 40 2.42 -3.14 10.07
CA ALA A 40 2.05 -4.44 9.53
C ALA A 40 1.04 -5.15 10.44
N MET A 41 1.25 -5.12 11.76
CA MET A 41 0.31 -5.72 12.71
C MET A 41 -1.02 -4.98 12.76
N ARG A 42 -1.05 -3.64 12.65
CA ARG A 42 -2.31 -2.89 12.54
C ARG A 42 -3.10 -3.30 11.29
N PHE A 43 -2.43 -3.39 10.15
CA PHE A 43 -3.04 -3.85 8.91
C PHE A 43 -3.60 -5.28 9.05
N LEU A 44 -2.79 -6.23 9.52
CA LEU A 44 -3.19 -7.63 9.67
C LEU A 44 -4.30 -7.83 10.72
N ASN A 45 -4.31 -7.05 11.80
CA ASN A 45 -5.38 -7.13 12.80
C ASN A 45 -6.75 -6.69 12.24
N VAL A 46 -6.77 -5.84 11.21
CA VAL A 46 -7.99 -5.46 10.49
C VAL A 46 -8.38 -6.53 9.47
N GLU A 47 -7.42 -7.03 8.69
CA GLU A 47 -7.71 -7.95 7.59
C GLU A 47 -8.06 -9.37 8.05
N LEU A 48 -7.36 -9.93 9.05
CA LEU A 48 -7.52 -11.35 9.39
C LEU A 48 -8.94 -11.73 9.82
N PRO A 49 -9.65 -10.98 10.68
CA PRO A 49 -11.03 -11.31 11.03
C PRO A 49 -11.98 -11.26 9.83
N GLN A 50 -11.77 -10.30 8.91
CA GLN A 50 -12.56 -10.16 7.69
C GLN A 50 -12.31 -11.33 6.74
N MET A 51 -11.04 -11.70 6.57
CA MET A 51 -10.65 -12.88 5.79
C MET A 51 -11.28 -14.16 6.34
N GLU A 52 -11.26 -14.37 7.66
CA GLU A 52 -11.91 -15.55 8.26
C GLU A 52 -13.42 -15.57 7.99
N ASN A 53 -14.08 -14.42 7.93
CA ASN A 53 -15.49 -14.34 7.55
C ASN A 53 -15.68 -14.68 6.07
N ALA A 54 -14.89 -14.08 5.18
CA ALA A 54 -14.92 -14.32 3.75
C ALA A 54 -14.67 -15.81 3.39
N ILE A 55 -13.78 -16.49 4.12
CA ILE A 55 -13.57 -17.93 3.97
C ILE A 55 -14.83 -18.73 4.30
N LYS A 56 -15.54 -18.38 5.37
CA LYS A 56 -16.79 -19.08 5.77
C LYS A 56 -17.90 -18.85 4.75
N GLU A 57 -18.00 -17.64 4.23
CA GLU A 57 -19.03 -17.22 3.27
C GLU A 57 -18.67 -17.55 1.82
N ARG A 58 -17.42 -17.98 1.56
CA ARG A 58 -16.83 -18.15 0.23
C ARG A 58 -16.91 -16.87 -0.62
N ASP A 59 -16.80 -15.72 0.04
CA ASP A 59 -16.80 -14.40 -0.57
C ASP A 59 -15.50 -14.19 -1.34
N ARG A 60 -15.59 -14.18 -2.67
CA ARG A 60 -14.44 -13.96 -3.56
C ARG A 60 -14.13 -12.48 -3.73
N ASP A 61 -15.13 -11.62 -3.58
CA ASP A 61 -15.01 -10.18 -3.79
C ASP A 61 -14.13 -9.57 -2.70
N TYR A 62 -14.23 -10.09 -1.46
CA TYR A 62 -13.29 -9.76 -0.38
C TYR A 62 -11.83 -9.92 -0.80
N PHE A 63 -11.46 -11.02 -1.48
CA PHE A 63 -10.05 -11.29 -1.83
C PHE A 63 -9.54 -10.35 -2.92
N GLU A 64 -10.40 -9.97 -3.86
CA GLU A 64 -10.07 -8.98 -4.89
C GLU A 64 -9.83 -7.60 -4.24
N ASP A 65 -10.73 -7.14 -3.39
CA ASP A 65 -10.61 -5.86 -2.70
C ASP A 65 -9.42 -5.83 -1.73
N ALA A 66 -9.19 -6.93 -1.02
CA ALA A 66 -8.10 -7.05 -0.06
C ALA A 66 -6.73 -7.08 -0.76
N MET A 67 -6.64 -7.60 -1.98
CA MET A 67 -5.44 -7.50 -2.80
C MET A 67 -5.08 -6.03 -3.10
N GLY A 68 -6.08 -5.20 -3.42
CA GLY A 68 -5.88 -3.75 -3.57
C GLY A 68 -5.29 -3.12 -2.31
N ARG A 69 -5.90 -3.38 -1.15
CA ARG A 69 -5.41 -2.84 0.14
C ARG A 69 -4.02 -3.34 0.50
N MET A 70 -3.70 -4.60 0.20
CA MET A 70 -2.36 -5.16 0.40
C MET A 70 -1.33 -4.47 -0.51
N LEU A 71 -1.67 -4.21 -1.77
CA LEU A 71 -0.80 -3.51 -2.71
C LEU A 71 -0.56 -2.07 -2.28
N ASP A 72 -1.61 -1.35 -1.86
CA ASP A 72 -1.51 0.01 -1.34
C ASP A 72 -0.60 0.08 -0.10
N PHE A 73 -0.79 -0.84 0.86
CA PHE A 73 0.09 -0.95 2.02
C PHE A 73 1.53 -1.25 1.59
N SER A 74 1.72 -2.13 0.60
CA SER A 74 3.04 -2.50 0.11
C SER A 74 3.75 -1.37 -0.63
N ASP A 75 3.01 -0.52 -1.34
CA ASP A 75 3.55 0.67 -2.01
C ASP A 75 3.90 1.77 -1.00
N GLN A 76 3.05 1.98 0.00
CA GLN A 76 3.32 2.92 1.09
C GLN A 76 4.68 2.62 1.76
N TRP A 77 4.94 1.35 2.06
CA TRP A 77 6.18 0.90 2.71
C TRP A 77 7.32 0.55 1.72
N GLY A 78 7.00 0.37 0.45
CA GLY A 78 7.95 0.12 -0.64
C GLY A 78 8.58 -1.27 -0.64
N PHE A 79 8.02 -2.30 0.02
CA PHE A 79 8.67 -3.63 0.10
C PHE A 79 8.31 -4.60 -1.04
N LYS A 80 7.27 -4.33 -1.85
CA LYS A 80 6.94 -5.17 -3.03
C LYS A 80 7.53 -4.61 -4.33
N VAL A 81 7.37 -3.31 -4.59
CA VAL A 81 7.73 -2.69 -5.88
C VAL A 81 9.13 -2.10 -5.88
N ARG A 82 9.54 -1.46 -4.77
CA ARG A 82 10.81 -0.72 -4.66
C ARG A 82 11.93 -1.49 -3.94
N ASP A 83 11.63 -2.69 -3.46
CA ASP A 83 12.53 -3.53 -2.66
C ASP A 83 13.23 -2.73 -1.55
N ASN A 84 12.44 -2.04 -0.72
CA ASN A 84 12.97 -1.14 0.32
C ASN A 84 13.95 -1.88 1.25
N PRO A 85 15.27 -1.61 1.15
CA PRO A 85 16.28 -2.39 1.87
C PRO A 85 16.21 -2.18 3.38
N GLN A 86 15.57 -1.10 3.83
CA GLN A 86 15.39 -0.84 5.26
C GLN A 86 14.46 -1.85 5.92
N LEU A 87 13.57 -2.47 5.15
CA LEU A 87 12.61 -3.48 5.61
C LEU A 87 13.15 -4.91 5.55
N ALA A 88 14.33 -5.12 4.96
CA ALA A 88 15.00 -6.43 4.92
C ALA A 88 15.28 -7.00 6.31
N ARG A 89 15.33 -6.15 7.35
CA ARG A 89 15.48 -6.56 8.76
C ARG A 89 14.18 -7.10 9.39
N TYR A 90 13.04 -6.96 8.71
CA TYR A 90 11.72 -7.38 9.18
C TYR A 90 11.05 -8.38 8.21
N PRO A 91 11.74 -9.46 7.78
CA PRO A 91 11.21 -10.37 6.77
C PRO A 91 9.93 -11.05 7.25
N MET A 92 9.81 -11.34 8.55
CA MET A 92 8.62 -11.96 9.12
C MET A 92 7.37 -11.09 8.94
N CYS A 93 7.52 -9.76 8.95
CA CYS A 93 6.41 -8.83 8.76
C CYS A 93 6.06 -8.63 7.29
N THR A 94 7.05 -8.47 6.40
CA THR A 94 6.81 -8.34 4.96
C THR A 94 6.22 -9.63 4.38
N GLU A 95 6.68 -10.79 4.83
CA GLU A 95 6.12 -12.10 4.46
C GLU A 95 4.71 -12.28 5.00
N ALA A 96 4.42 -11.94 6.26
CA ALA A 96 3.07 -12.06 6.81
C ALA A 96 2.05 -11.21 6.03
N VAL A 97 2.40 -9.96 5.69
CA VAL A 97 1.52 -9.10 4.87
C VAL A 97 1.40 -9.61 3.43
N SER A 98 2.43 -10.26 2.88
CA SER A 98 2.37 -10.81 1.52
C SER A 98 1.56 -12.10 1.45
N ASP A 99 1.66 -12.95 2.47
CA ASP A 99 1.15 -14.32 2.45
C ASP A 99 -0.31 -14.42 2.94
N PHE A 100 -0.84 -13.43 3.68
CA PHE A 100 -2.17 -13.58 4.32
C PHE A 100 -3.28 -13.89 3.30
N LEU A 101 -3.32 -13.19 2.16
CA LEU A 101 -4.33 -13.42 1.13
C LEU A 101 -4.17 -14.76 0.46
N VAL A 102 -2.94 -15.15 0.14
CA VAL A 102 -2.66 -16.44 -0.50
C VAL A 102 -3.10 -17.57 0.42
N VAL A 103 -2.78 -17.49 1.71
CA VAL A 103 -3.21 -18.47 2.72
C VAL A 103 -4.74 -18.50 2.84
N GLY A 104 -5.40 -17.34 2.84
CA GLY A 104 -6.86 -17.27 2.89
C GLY A 104 -7.51 -17.91 1.66
N MET A 105 -7.03 -17.58 0.46
CA MET A 105 -7.50 -18.14 -0.80
C MET A 105 -7.31 -19.65 -0.85
N CYS A 106 -6.17 -20.16 -0.38
CA CYS A 106 -5.87 -21.59 -0.37
C CYS A 106 -6.78 -22.41 0.55
N ARG A 107 -7.48 -21.77 1.48
CA ARG A 107 -8.51 -22.41 2.30
C ARG A 107 -9.86 -22.54 1.58
N ILE A 108 -10.09 -21.75 0.54
CA ILE A 108 -11.28 -21.84 -0.33
C ILE A 108 -10.97 -22.69 -1.58
N MET A 109 -9.80 -22.50 -2.18
CA MET A 109 -9.34 -23.12 -3.43
C MET A 109 -8.31 -24.21 -3.13
N THR A 110 -8.76 -25.31 -2.53
CA THR A 110 -7.89 -26.39 -2.02
C THR A 110 -7.14 -27.18 -3.09
N THR A 111 -7.40 -26.93 -4.38
CA THR A 111 -6.82 -27.66 -5.51
C THR A 111 -5.91 -26.81 -6.40
N ALA A 112 -5.62 -25.56 -6.03
CA ALA A 112 -4.69 -24.73 -6.78
C ALA A 112 -3.24 -25.14 -6.51
N ASP A 113 -2.42 -25.27 -7.55
CA ASP A 113 -1.01 -25.70 -7.43
C ASP A 113 -0.16 -24.76 -6.56
N SER A 114 -0.59 -23.50 -6.42
CA SER A 114 0.03 -22.51 -5.53
C SER A 114 -0.17 -22.82 -4.04
N CYS A 115 -1.11 -23.69 -3.69
CA CYS A 115 -1.46 -24.03 -2.30
C CYS A 115 -0.59 -25.18 -1.78
N VAL A 116 0.69 -24.86 -1.58
CA VAL A 116 1.67 -25.84 -1.11
C VAL A 116 1.49 -26.20 0.38
N PRO A 117 1.80 -27.45 0.78
CA PRO A 117 1.78 -27.85 2.18
C PRO A 117 2.66 -26.97 3.08
N GLY A 118 2.22 -26.73 4.31
CA GLY A 118 2.97 -25.97 5.31
C GLY A 118 2.90 -24.45 5.20
N MET A 119 2.27 -23.90 4.15
CA MET A 119 2.11 -22.45 3.96
C MET A 119 1.41 -21.78 5.16
N GLN A 120 0.32 -22.35 5.65
CA GLN A 120 -0.40 -21.81 6.81
C GLN A 120 0.45 -21.82 8.08
N GLN A 121 1.27 -22.84 8.30
CA GLN A 121 2.16 -22.91 9.45
C GLN A 121 3.27 -21.85 9.38
N ARG A 122 3.85 -21.65 8.20
CA ARG A 122 4.85 -20.59 7.96
C ARG A 122 4.24 -19.21 8.19
N PHE A 123 3.06 -18.95 7.61
CA PHE A 123 2.33 -17.70 7.83
C PHE A 123 2.08 -17.43 9.32
N ASN A 124 1.55 -18.41 10.06
CA ASN A 124 1.30 -18.26 11.50
C ASN A 124 2.60 -17.97 12.29
N THR A 125 3.70 -18.62 11.92
CA THR A 125 5.01 -18.39 12.53
C THR A 125 5.51 -16.97 12.28
N ASN A 126 5.35 -16.48 11.05
CA ASN A 126 5.75 -15.13 10.66
C ASN A 126 4.87 -14.06 11.32
N LEU A 127 3.56 -14.29 11.36
CA LEU A 127 2.60 -13.43 12.06
C LEU A 127 2.94 -13.30 13.54
N GLN A 128 3.27 -14.41 14.20
CA GLN A 128 3.63 -14.41 15.62
C GLN A 128 4.94 -13.62 15.86
N LYS A 129 5.98 -13.88 15.06
CA LYS A 129 7.25 -13.13 15.15
C LYS A 129 7.07 -11.64 14.84
N CYS A 130 6.22 -11.29 13.88
CA CYS A 130 5.92 -9.90 13.59
C CYS A 130 5.20 -9.23 14.77
N ARG A 131 4.28 -9.94 15.42
CA ARG A 131 3.59 -9.46 16.63
C ARG A 131 4.55 -9.20 17.77
N GLU A 132 5.57 -10.03 17.96
CA GLU A 132 6.62 -9.84 18.97
C GLU A 132 7.46 -8.58 18.70
N LEU A 133 7.73 -8.27 17.44
CA LEU A 133 8.48 -7.07 17.02
C LEU A 133 7.66 -5.78 17.07
N ALA A 134 6.33 -5.89 17.15
CA ALA A 134 5.40 -4.76 17.19
C ALA A 134 5.09 -4.25 18.61
N GLN A 135 5.69 -4.86 19.64
CA GLN A 135 5.58 -4.49 21.05
C GLN A 135 6.63 -3.44 21.42
#